data_AF-A0A080N2K6-F1
#
_entry.id   AF-A0A080N2K6-F1
#
_cell.length_a   1.000
_cell.length_b   1.000
_cell.length_c   1.000
_cell.angle_alpha   90.00
_cell.angle_beta   90.00
_cell.angle_gamma   90.00
#
_symmetry.space_group_name_H-M   'P 1'
#
loop_
_entity.id
_entity.type
_entity.pdbx_description
1 polymer ?
#
loop_
_entity_poly.entity_id
_entity_poly.type
_entity_poly.pdbx_seq_one_letter_code
_entity_poly.pdbx_strand_id
1 'polypeptide(L)'
;MGTRKHPHVSEENEGRPAFEWVVAVCVVVAAVVAFLGHTALATALLAAVSILTGLIRLVLRSRSPWKVRSVSFDVFISIALGIGLLVTYASIELML
;
A
#
# COMPACT_ATOMS: atom_id res chain seq x y z
N MET A 1 -45.69 9.43 -12.91
CA MET A 1 -44.52 10.18 -12.42
C MET A 1 -43.72 9.24 -11.52
N GLY A 2 -42.82 8.45 -12.11
CA GLY A 2 -42.06 7.43 -11.37
C GLY A 2 -40.90 8.05 -10.62
N THR A 3 -40.93 8.02 -9.29
CA THR A 3 -39.81 8.43 -8.45
C THR A 3 -38.65 7.47 -8.69
N ARG A 4 -37.65 7.88 -9.47
CA ARG A 4 -36.38 7.15 -9.58
C ARG A 4 -35.74 7.16 -8.19
N LYS A 5 -35.93 6.07 -7.44
CA LYS A 5 -35.18 5.80 -6.21
C LYS A 5 -33.72 5.65 -6.63
N HIS A 6 -32.88 6.61 -6.28
CA HIS A 6 -31.43 6.41 -6.39
C HIS A 6 -31.13 5.10 -5.64
N PRO A 7 -30.50 4.10 -6.27
CA PRO A 7 -30.10 2.91 -5.55
C PRO A 7 -29.19 3.37 -4.41
N HIS A 8 -29.59 3.08 -3.17
CA HIS A 8 -28.77 3.32 -1.99
C HIS A 8 -27.55 2.40 -2.08
N VAL A 9 -26.52 2.88 -2.76
CA VAL A 9 -25.18 2.30 -2.68
C VAL A 9 -24.68 2.68 -1.29
N SER A 10 -24.52 1.68 -0.43
CA SER A 10 -24.04 1.84 0.94
C SER A 10 -22.55 2.23 0.90
N GLU A 11 -22.29 3.52 0.68
CA GLU A 11 -20.98 4.17 0.87
C GLU A 11 -20.61 4.22 2.37
N GLU A 12 -21.58 4.05 3.27
CA GLU A 12 -21.40 4.00 4.73
C GLU A 12 -20.48 2.87 5.22
N ASN A 13 -20.27 1.83 4.40
CA ASN A 13 -19.34 0.74 4.67
C ASN A 13 -18.00 0.88 3.95
N GLU A 14 -17.70 2.04 3.35
CA GLU A 14 -16.37 2.32 2.81
C GLU A 14 -15.38 2.52 3.95
N GLY A 15 -14.30 1.72 3.92
CA GLY A 15 -13.22 1.83 4.87
C GLY A 15 -12.74 3.27 4.96
N ARG A 16 -12.64 3.80 6.18
CA ARG A 16 -12.22 5.19 6.40
C ARG A 16 -10.84 5.40 5.74
N PRO A 17 -10.65 6.44 4.90
CA PRO A 17 -9.44 6.61 4.09
C PRO A 17 -8.17 6.91 4.89
N ALA A 18 -8.24 6.92 6.23
CA ALA A 18 -7.12 7.24 7.11
C ALA A 18 -5.88 6.36 6.85
N PHE A 19 -6.07 5.07 6.57
CA PHE A 19 -4.94 4.18 6.29
C PHE A 19 -4.25 4.52 4.97
N GLU A 20 -5.03 4.82 3.92
CA GLU A 20 -4.50 5.21 2.61
C GLU A 20 -3.68 6.50 2.70
N TRP A 21 -4.13 7.47 3.50
CA TRP A 21 -3.39 8.70 3.76
C TRP A 21 -2.08 8.46 4.53
N VAL A 22 -2.06 7.55 5.49
CA VAL A 22 -0.82 7.18 6.20
C VAL A 22 0.20 6.59 5.21
N VAL A 23 -0.23 5.65 4.36
CA VAL A 23 0.64 5.07 3.33
C VAL A 23 1.13 6.15 2.37
N ALA A 24 0.26 7.05 1.92
CA ALA A 24 0.63 8.15 1.04
C ALA A 24 1.71 9.06 1.67
N VAL A 25 1.57 9.41 2.96
CA VAL A 25 2.59 10.17 3.69
C VAL A 25 3.91 9.41 3.75
N CYS A 26 3.90 8.11 4.02
CA CYS A 26 5.12 7.29 4.00
C CYS A 26 5.81 7.32 2.63
N VAL A 27 5.06 7.26 1.53
CA VAL A 27 5.61 7.35 0.17
C VAL A 27 6.25 8.72 -0.08
N VAL A 28 5.59 9.80 0.34
CA VAL A 28 6.15 11.17 0.24
C VAL A 28 7.44 11.29 1.03
N VAL A 29 7.47 10.78 2.27
CA VAL A 29 8.68 10.76 3.10
C VAL A 29 9.79 9.96 2.41
N ALA A 30 9.50 8.79 1.85
CA ALA A 30 10.49 8.02 1.10
C ALA A 30 11.06 8.79 -0.08
N ALA A 31 10.21 9.49 -0.84
CA ALA A 31 10.63 10.29 -1.98
C ALA A 31 11.57 11.44 -1.55
N VAL A 32 11.24 12.13 -0.45
CA VAL A 32 12.11 13.17 0.11
C VAL A 32 13.45 12.60 0.58
N VAL A 33 13.45 11.47 1.28
CA VAL A 33 14.66 10.78 1.74
C VAL A 33 15.54 10.37 0.54
N ALA A 34 14.94 9.84 -0.53
CA ALA A 34 15.65 9.50 -1.76
C ALA A 34 16.24 10.74 -2.42
N PHE A 35 15.49 11.85 -2.47
CA PHE A 35 15.95 13.11 -3.03
C PHE A 35 17.16 13.69 -2.28
N LEU A 36 17.25 13.46 -0.96
CA LEU A 36 18.40 13.85 -0.15
C LEU A 36 19.63 12.92 -0.31
N GLY A 37 19.55 11.91 -1.19
CA GLY A 37 20.64 10.98 -1.48
C GLY A 37 20.65 9.71 -0.62
N HIS A 38 19.71 9.55 0.30
CA HIS A 38 19.59 8.36 1.15
C HIS A 38 18.73 7.27 0.50
N THR A 39 19.10 6.84 -0.70
CA THR A 39 18.35 5.86 -1.52
C THR A 39 18.15 4.52 -0.83
N ALA A 40 19.15 4.04 -0.08
CA ALA A 40 19.05 2.81 0.73
C ALA A 40 17.91 2.88 1.75
N LEU A 41 17.82 3.99 2.49
CA LEU A 41 16.81 4.18 3.53
C LEU A 41 15.42 4.35 2.92
N ALA A 42 15.31 5.13 1.83
CA ALA A 42 14.05 5.29 1.11
C ALA A 42 13.51 3.97 0.57
N THR A 43 14.39 3.15 0.00
CA THR A 43 14.06 1.82 -0.54
C THR A 43 13.59 0.90 0.59
N ALA A 44 14.35 0.81 1.69
CA ALA A 44 13.97 0.01 2.85
C ALA A 44 12.63 0.45 3.44
N LEU A 45 12.37 1.76 3.51
CA LEU A 45 11.10 2.30 4.00
C LEU A 45 9.93 1.91 3.10
N LEU A 46 10.03 2.08 1.78
CA LEU A 46 8.98 1.67 0.85
C LEU A 46 8.73 0.16 0.88
N ALA A 47 9.80 -0.63 0.91
CA ALA A 47 9.69 -2.09 1.01
C ALA A 47 8.98 -2.51 2.30
N ALA A 48 9.36 -1.92 3.44
CA ALA A 48 8.74 -2.17 4.72
C ALA A 48 7.25 -1.79 4.72
N VAL A 49 6.91 -0.59 4.24
CA VAL A 49 5.52 -0.12 4.14
C VAL A 49 4.67 -1.05 3.28
N SER A 50 5.22 -1.49 2.13
CA SER A 50 4.55 -2.43 1.24
C SER A 50 4.29 -3.77 1.92
N ILE A 51 5.31 -4.38 2.51
CA ILE A 51 5.19 -5.68 3.20
C ILE A 51 4.22 -5.57 4.38
N LEU A 52 4.36 -4.55 5.24
CA LEU A 52 3.50 -4.35 6.39
C LEU A 52 2.04 -4.15 5.98
N THR A 53 1.78 -3.42 4.90
CA THR A 53 0.42 -3.24 4.36
C THR A 53 -0.16 -4.58 3.92
N GLY A 54 0.63 -5.40 3.21
CA GLY A 54 0.25 -6.76 2.85
C GLY A 54 -0.01 -7.67 4.07
N LEU A 55 0.81 -7.58 5.12
CA LEU A 55 0.62 -8.36 6.34
C LEU A 55 -0.62 -7.94 7.12
N ILE A 56 -0.85 -6.63 7.28
CA ILE A 56 -2.07 -6.10 7.90
C ILE A 56 -3.30 -6.58 7.12
N ARG A 57 -3.23 -6.59 5.79
CA ARG A 57 -4.30 -7.13 4.94
C ARG A 57 -4.54 -8.62 5.17
N LEU A 58 -3.47 -9.41 5.30
CA LEU A 58 -3.55 -10.84 5.56
C LEU A 58 -4.22 -11.15 6.90
N VAL A 59 -3.91 -10.36 7.94
CA VAL A 59 -4.45 -10.51 9.30
C VAL A 59 -5.91 -10.04 9.36
N LEU A 60 -6.22 -8.85 8.82
CA LEU A 60 -7.54 -8.26 8.95
C LEU A 60 -8.57 -8.79 7.95
N ARG A 61 -8.14 -9.35 6.80
CA ARG A 61 -9.00 -9.97 5.77
C ARG A 61 -10.23 -9.12 5.39
N SER A 62 -11.39 -9.41 5.96
CA SER A 62 -12.69 -8.76 5.70
C SER A 62 -12.95 -7.54 6.59
N ARG A 63 -12.12 -7.33 7.62
CA ARG A 63 -12.14 -6.17 8.53
C ARG A 63 -11.07 -5.14 8.19
N SER A 64 -10.39 -5.30 7.06
CA SER A 64 -9.33 -4.39 6.62
C SER A 64 -9.85 -2.95 6.51
N PRO A 65 -9.11 -1.94 6.99
CA PRO A 65 -9.56 -0.55 7.01
C PRO A 65 -9.64 0.11 5.63
N TRP A 66 -9.23 -0.58 4.56
CA TRP A 66 -9.33 -0.13 3.16
C TRP A 66 -10.08 -1.14 2.28
N LYS A 67 -10.77 -0.64 1.24
CA LYS A 67 -11.68 -1.44 0.39
C LYS A 67 -10.97 -1.88 -0.90
N VAL A 68 -10.57 -3.14 -0.96
CA VAL A 68 -9.98 -3.77 -2.16
C VAL A 68 -10.76 -5.03 -2.52
N ARG A 69 -10.98 -5.24 -3.82
CA ARG A 69 -11.86 -6.29 -4.37
C ARG A 69 -11.42 -7.72 -3.98
N SER A 70 -10.12 -7.96 -3.77
CA SER A 70 -9.58 -9.26 -3.40
C SER A 70 -8.43 -9.14 -2.39
N VAL A 71 -8.56 -9.85 -1.25
CA VAL A 71 -7.53 -9.91 -0.21
C VAL A 71 -6.25 -10.57 -0.73
N SER A 72 -6.37 -11.71 -1.43
CA SER A 72 -5.21 -12.46 -1.89
C SER A 72 -4.39 -11.68 -2.93
N PHE A 73 -5.07 -10.97 -3.82
CA PHE A 73 -4.42 -10.12 -4.81
C PHE A 73 -3.65 -8.97 -4.14
N ASP A 74 -4.28 -8.26 -3.21
CA ASP A 74 -3.68 -7.13 -2.50
C ASP A 74 -2.42 -7.54 -1.71
N VAL A 75 -2.52 -8.66 -0.99
CA VAL A 75 -1.39 -9.25 -0.25
C VAL A 75 -0.26 -9.65 -1.21
N PHE A 76 -0.59 -10.31 -2.32
CA PHE A 76 0.40 -10.75 -3.30
C PHE A 76 1.17 -9.57 -3.89
N ILE A 77 0.48 -8.53 -4.36
CA ILE A 77 1.11 -7.35 -4.95
C ILE A 77 1.97 -6.63 -3.90
N SER A 78 1.45 -6.47 -2.68
CA SER A 78 2.16 -5.76 -1.61
C SER A 78 3.46 -6.48 -1.19
N ILE A 79 3.43 -7.80 -1.06
CA ILE A 79 4.62 -8.59 -0.70
C ILE A 79 5.59 -8.65 -1.89
N ALA A 80 5.09 -8.90 -3.10
CA ALA A 80 5.91 -8.97 -4.31
C ALA A 80 6.61 -7.64 -4.58
N LEU A 81 5.93 -6.51 -4.41
CA LEU A 81 6.52 -5.17 -4.54
C LEU A 81 7.62 -4.95 -3.51
N GLY A 82 7.38 -5.28 -2.24
CA GLY A 82 8.38 -5.06 -1.19
C GLY A 82 9.63 -5.92 -1.36
N ILE A 83 9.46 -7.21 -1.66
CA ILE A 83 10.58 -8.12 -1.94
C ILE A 83 11.29 -7.70 -3.24
N GLY A 84 10.52 -7.42 -4.30
CA GLY A 84 11.06 -7.00 -5.58
C GLY A 84 11.92 -5.74 -5.46
N LEU A 85 11.47 -4.75 -4.69
CA LEU A 85 12.22 -3.52 -4.47
C LEU A 85 13.57 -3.76 -3.77
N LEU A 86 13.59 -4.63 -2.74
CA LEU A 86 14.83 -5.01 -2.06
C LEU A 86 15.79 -5.78 -2.98
N VAL A 87 15.26 -6.71 -3.78
CA VAL A 87 16.06 -7.46 -4.76
C VAL A 87 16.63 -6.53 -5.83
N THR A 88 15.84 -5.60 -6.34
CA THR A 88 16.32 -4.60 -7.31
C THR A 88 17.42 -3.73 -6.71
N TYR A 89 17.26 -3.25 -5.48
CA TYR A 89 18.29 -2.46 -4.82
C TYR A 89 19.58 -3.27 -4.60
N ALA A 90 19.47 -4.50 -4.10
CA ALA A 90 20.62 -5.39 -3.91
C ALA A 90 21.31 -5.71 -5.26
N SER A 91 20.54 -5.84 -6.34
CA SER A 91 21.10 -6.05 -7.69
C SER A 91 21.89 -4.84 -8.17
N ILE A 92 21.44 -3.62 -7.86
CA ILE A 92 22.16 -2.38 -8.21
C ILE A 92 23.46 -2.31 -7.39
N GLU A 93 23.38 -2.56 -6.08
CA GLU A 93 24.55 -2.55 -5.19
C GLU A 93 25.59 -3.60 -5.58
N LEU A 94 25.17 -4.79 -6.01
CA LEU A 94 26.07 -5.85 -6.48
C LEU A 94 26.76 -5.50 -7.82
N MET A 95 26.12 -4.67 -8.65
CA MET A 95 26.66 -4.25 -9.95
C MET A 95 27.63 -3.05 -9.87
N LEU A 96 27.64 -2.33 -8.75
CA LEU A 96 28.50 -1.16 -8.49
C LEU A 96 29.79 -1.57 -7.78
#